data_AF-M0P004-F1
#
_entry.id   AF-M0P004-F1
#
_cell.length_a   1.000
_cell.length_b   1.000
_cell.length_c   1.000
_cell.angle_alpha   90.00
_cell.angle_beta   90.00
_cell.angle_gamma   90.00
#
_symmetry.space_group_name_H-M   'P 1'
#
loop_
_entity.id
_entity.type
_entity.pdbx_description
1 polymer ?
#
loop_
_entity_poly.entity_id
_entity_poly.type
_entity_poly.pdbx_seq_one_letter_code
_entity_poly.pdbx_strand_id
1 'polypeptide(L)'
;MASAIPLIGGIPAGPELLIILLVLVLLFGANKIPKLARSTGQAMGEFKKGREQVEDELQQMQGDDEAESTIDTDSTLDDEDADLETDTEKETSA
;
A
#
# COMPACT_ATOMS: atom_id res chain seq x y z
N MET A 1 12.74 -33.29 2.08
CA MET A 1 11.27 -33.26 2.23
C MET A 1 10.95 -32.36 3.41
N ALA A 2 10.60 -31.10 3.16
CA ALA A 2 10.30 -30.14 4.22
C ALA A 2 8.83 -30.31 4.63
N SER A 3 8.59 -31.11 5.66
CA SER A 3 7.32 -31.18 6.36
C SER A 3 7.30 -30.19 7.52
N ALA A 4 6.25 -29.37 7.52
CA ALA A 4 5.60 -28.71 8.67
C ALA A 4 6.36 -27.60 9.41
N ILE A 5 5.75 -26.40 9.43
CA ILE A 5 5.28 -25.81 10.68
C ILE A 5 3.84 -25.27 10.48
N PRO A 6 2.87 -25.68 11.32
CA PRO A 6 1.51 -25.18 11.31
C PRO A 6 1.46 -23.75 11.86
N LEU A 7 1.04 -22.81 11.03
CA LEU A 7 0.83 -21.42 11.45
C LEU A 7 -0.59 -21.32 12.02
N ILE A 8 -0.69 -21.55 13.34
CA ILE A 8 -1.85 -21.25 14.19
C ILE A 8 -2.05 -19.73 14.17
N GLY A 9 -2.54 -19.23 13.03
CA GLY A 9 -2.55 -17.82 12.67
C GLY A 9 -3.02 -17.56 11.24
N GLY A 10 -3.93 -18.41 10.73
CA GLY A 10 -5.06 -18.06 9.84
C GLY A 10 -4.83 -17.48 8.44
N ILE A 11 -3.65 -16.98 8.06
CA ILE A 11 -3.43 -16.37 6.74
C ILE A 11 -2.42 -17.20 5.96
N PRO A 12 -2.83 -17.83 4.84
CA PRO A 12 -1.91 -18.53 3.95
C PRO A 12 -0.97 -17.51 3.31
N ALA A 13 0.30 -17.52 3.72
CA ALA A 13 1.35 -16.69 3.15
C ALA A 13 2.26 -17.56 2.28
N GLY A 14 2.29 -17.30 0.97
CA GLY A 14 3.10 -18.06 0.01
C GLY A 14 2.28 -18.70 -1.12
N PRO A 15 2.74 -19.84 -1.68
CA PRO A 15 2.08 -20.48 -2.84
C PRO A 15 0.61 -20.84 -2.62
N GLU A 16 0.20 -21.07 -1.38
CA GLU A 16 -1.19 -21.33 -1.00
C GLU A 16 -2.13 -20.18 -1.40
N LEU A 17 -1.68 -18.92 -1.28
CA LEU A 17 -2.46 -17.75 -1.70
C LEU A 17 -2.68 -17.76 -3.22
N LEU A 18 -1.68 -18.16 -4.01
CA LEU A 18 -1.81 -18.31 -5.46
C LEU A 18 -2.82 -19.41 -5.84
N ILE A 19 -2.85 -20.52 -5.09
CA ILE A 19 -3.84 -21.59 -5.30
C ILE A 19 -5.25 -21.08 -5.01
N ILE A 20 -5.44 -20.35 -3.91
CA ILE A 20 -6.75 -19.75 -3.57
C ILE A 20 -7.17 -18.74 -4.63
N LEU A 21 -6.24 -17.88 -5.07
CA LEU A 21 -6.49 -16.92 -6.14
C LEU A 21 -6.89 -17.62 -7.44
N LEU A 22 -6.21 -18.71 -7.79
CA LEU A 22 -6.53 -19.52 -8.97
C LEU A 22 -7.95 -20.10 -8.88
N VAL A 23 -8.33 -20.66 -7.73
CA VAL A 23 -9.70 -21.16 -7.51
C VAL A 23 -10.73 -20.04 -7.65
N LEU A 24 -10.49 -18.87 -7.05
CA LEU A 24 -11.38 -17.72 -7.19
C LEU A 24 -11.51 -17.25 -8.65
N VAL A 25 -10.41 -17.25 -9.40
CA VAL A 25 -10.40 -16.91 -10.82
C VAL A 25 -11.19 -17.94 -11.65
N LEU A 26 -11.15 -19.22 -11.30
CA LEU A 26 -11.96 -20.24 -11.98
C LEU A 26 -13.46 -20.10 -11.68
N LEU A 27 -13.82 -19.75 -10.45
CA LEU A 27 -15.23 -19.58 -10.05
C LEU A 27 -15.85 -18.30 -10.63
N PHE A 28 -15.13 -17.18 -10.53
CA PHE A 28 -15.66 -15.86 -10.90
C PHE A 28 -15.21 -15.39 -12.30
N GLY A 29 -14.11 -15.94 -12.82
CA GLY A 29 -13.46 -15.52 -14.06
C GLY A 29 -12.38 -14.47 -13.84
N ALA A 30 -11.30 -14.51 -14.65
CA ALA A 30 -10.16 -13.59 -14.56
C ALA A 30 -10.52 -12.11 -14.71
N ASN A 31 -11.65 -11.81 -15.38
CA ASN A 31 -12.11 -10.44 -15.62
C ASN A 31 -12.99 -9.87 -14.50
N LYS A 32 -13.49 -10.69 -13.57
CA LYS A 32 -14.48 -10.23 -12.59
C LYS A 32 -13.84 -9.42 -11.47
N ILE A 33 -12.84 -9.98 -10.80
CA ILE A 33 -12.09 -9.31 -9.72
C ILE A 33 -11.55 -7.93 -10.18
N PRO A 34 -10.83 -7.78 -11.31
CA PRO A 34 -10.34 -6.47 -11.74
C PRO A 34 -11.46 -5.50 -12.12
N LYS A 35 -12.57 -6.00 -12.69
CA LYS A 35 -13.72 -5.16 -13.02
C LYS A 35 -14.40 -4.62 -11.76
N LEU A 36 -14.59 -5.45 -10.73
CA LEU A 36 -15.13 -5.06 -9.43
C LEU A 36 -14.20 -4.04 -8.75
N ALA A 37 -12.89 -4.31 -8.73
CA ALA A 37 -11.92 -3.38 -8.16
C ALA A 37 -11.96 -2.00 -8.84
N ARG A 38 -12.06 -1.96 -10.18
CA ARG A 38 -12.18 -0.70 -10.94
C ARG A 38 -13.47 0.04 -10.60
N SER A 39 -14.63 -0.61 -10.64
CA SER A 39 -15.90 0.07 -10.35
C SER A 39 -16.00 0.54 -8.90
N THR A 40 -15.53 -0.27 -7.95
CA THR A 40 -15.49 0.11 -6.53
C THR A 40 -14.48 1.23 -6.30
N GLY A 41 -13.32 1.19 -6.95
CA GLY A 41 -12.31 2.26 -6.87
C GLY A 41 -12.82 3.59 -7.43
N GLN A 42 -13.51 3.57 -8.56
CA GLN A 42 -14.15 4.76 -9.13
C GLN A 42 -15.21 5.32 -8.18
N ALA A 43 -16.10 4.47 -7.66
CA ALA A 43 -17.12 4.87 -6.71
C ALA A 43 -16.51 5.47 -5.42
N MET A 44 -15.47 4.84 -4.87
CA MET A 44 -14.77 5.34 -3.68
C MET A 44 -14.03 6.66 -3.96
N GLY A 45 -13.47 6.83 -5.15
CA GLY A 45 -12.80 8.07 -5.58
C GLY A 45 -13.77 9.24 -5.67
N GLU A 46 -14.88 9.08 -6.38
CA GLU A 46 -15.93 10.12 -6.47
C GLU A 46 -16.54 10.41 -5.10
N PHE A 47 -16.72 9.39 -4.26
CA PHE A 47 -17.21 9.56 -2.89
C PHE A 47 -16.23 10.38 -2.04
N LYS A 48 -14.92 10.11 -2.11
CA LYS A 48 -13.90 10.90 -1.40
C LYS A 48 -13.91 12.36 -1.85
N LYS A 49 -13.95 12.60 -3.17
CA LYS A 49 -13.99 13.94 -3.75
C LYS A 49 -15.25 14.72 -3.37
N GLY A 50 -16.40 14.04 -3.32
CA GLY A 50 -17.65 14.64 -2.84
C GLY A 50 -17.60 15.00 -1.36
N ARG A 51 -16.96 14.17 -0.53
CA ARG A 51 -16.77 14.47 0.90
C ARG A 51 -15.88 15.67 1.16
N GLU A 52 -14.77 15.78 0.42
CA GLU A 52 -13.84 16.90 0.50
C GLU A 52 -14.52 18.23 0.12
N GLN A 53 -15.26 18.26 -0.99
CA GLN A 53 -16.06 19.44 -1.37
C GLN A 53 -17.07 19.85 -0.30
N VAL A 54 -17.77 18.88 0.32
CA VAL A 54 -18.71 19.18 1.40
C VAL A 54 -17.99 19.71 2.64
N GLU A 55 -16.81 19.19 2.96
CA GLU A 55 -15.99 19.66 4.08
C GLU A 55 -15.45 21.08 3.84
N ASP A 56 -15.03 21.39 2.61
CA ASP A 56 -14.61 22.74 2.19
C ASP A 56 -15.78 23.73 2.21
N GLU A 57 -16.94 23.33 1.69
CA GLU A 57 -18.17 24.13 1.74
C GLU A 57 -18.61 24.40 3.18
N LEU A 58 -18.55 23.39 4.06
CA LEU A 58 -18.89 23.53 5.47
C LEU A 58 -17.91 24.43 6.23
N GLN A 59 -16.62 24.40 5.90
CA GLN A 59 -15.61 25.31 6.46
C GLN A 59 -15.86 26.74 5.99
N GLN A 60 -16.13 26.93 4.69
CA GLN A 60 -16.43 28.24 4.11
C GLN A 60 -17.74 28.84 4.64
N MET A 61 -18.71 28.00 5.05
CA MET A 61 -19.93 28.45 5.73
C MET A 61 -19.76 28.72 7.23
N GLN A 62 -18.72 28.17 7.88
CA GLN A 62 -18.52 28.26 9.33
C GLN A 62 -17.58 29.38 9.79
N GLY A 63 -16.80 30.03 8.91
CA GLY A 63 -16.00 31.17 9.34
C GLY A 63 -15.16 31.83 8.26
N ASP A 64 -15.48 33.10 7.97
CA ASP A 64 -14.51 34.10 7.54
C ASP A 64 -13.65 34.53 8.77
N ASP A 65 -12.91 33.61 9.39
CA ASP A 65 -11.88 33.98 10.36
C ASP A 65 -10.67 33.04 10.24
N GLU A 66 -9.54 33.69 9.93
CA GLU A 66 -8.14 33.23 9.86
C GLU A 66 -7.65 32.48 8.62
N ALA A 67 -6.97 33.26 7.78
CA ALA A 67 -5.97 32.83 6.82
C ALA A 67 -4.71 32.27 7.50
N GLU A 68 -4.04 31.39 6.76
CA GLU A 68 -2.68 30.84 6.91
C GLU A 68 -2.48 29.60 7.78
N SER A 69 -2.18 28.48 7.09
CA SER A 69 -0.89 27.83 7.30
C SER A 69 -0.42 27.20 5.98
N THR A 70 0.47 27.92 5.32
CA THR A 70 1.51 27.33 4.48
C THR A 70 2.39 26.44 5.36
N ILE A 71 2.47 25.14 5.07
CA ILE A 71 3.60 24.29 5.46
C ILE A 71 4.00 23.48 4.22
N ASP A 72 5.02 24.00 3.56
CA ASP A 72 6.05 23.25 2.85
C ASP A 72 6.65 22.14 3.72
N THR A 73 7.27 21.15 3.07
CA THR A 73 8.28 20.19 3.58
C THR A 73 7.79 18.75 3.73
N ASP A 74 8.04 17.92 2.72
CA ASP A 74 9.13 16.93 2.84
C ASP A 74 9.60 16.54 1.42
N SER A 75 10.64 17.18 0.88
CA SER A 75 12.06 16.75 0.94
C SER A 75 12.38 15.56 0.02
N THR A 76 13.12 15.86 -1.06
CA THR A 76 14.35 15.16 -1.46
C THR A 76 14.42 13.64 -1.25
N LEU A 77 14.22 12.89 -2.35
CA LEU A 77 14.89 11.61 -2.58
C LEU A 77 15.85 11.79 -3.77
N ASP A 78 16.86 12.63 -3.58
CA ASP A 78 18.08 12.62 -4.38
C ASP A 78 19.25 12.58 -3.38
N ASP A 79 20.19 11.67 -3.65
CA ASP A 79 21.54 11.56 -3.10
C ASP A 79 21.74 11.07 -1.65
N GLU A 80 21.75 9.75 -1.46
CA GLU A 80 22.78 9.10 -0.63
C GLU A 80 23.41 7.94 -1.42
N ASP A 81 24.35 8.31 -2.29
CA ASP A 81 25.49 7.47 -2.62
C ASP A 81 26.26 7.20 -1.32
N ALA A 82 26.20 5.96 -0.82
CA ALA A 82 27.13 5.44 0.16
C ALA A 82 27.78 4.18 -0.41
N ASP A 83 28.84 4.42 -1.17
CA ASP A 83 29.91 3.46 -1.45
C ASP A 83 30.30 2.74 -0.15
N LEU A 84 30.07 1.44 -0.09
CA LEU A 84 30.69 0.55 0.89
C LEU A 84 31.46 -0.53 0.14
N GLU A 85 32.57 -0.10 -0.47
CA GLU A 85 33.75 -0.96 -0.62
C GLU A 85 34.71 -0.68 0.53
N THR A 86 34.78 -1.59 1.49
CA THR A 86 36.03 -1.82 2.25
C THR A 86 36.25 -3.33 2.39
N ASP A 87 37.06 -3.80 1.47
CA ASP A 87 37.89 -5.00 1.45
C ASP A 87 38.57 -5.35 2.79
N THR A 88 38.85 -6.66 2.99
CA THR A 88 40.15 -7.22 3.50
C THR A 88 40.33 -7.10 5.04
N GLU A 89 40.50 -8.14 5.90
CA GLU A 89 41.24 -9.43 5.92
C GLU A 89 40.78 -10.27 7.15
N LYS A 90 40.54 -11.59 7.08
CA LYS A 90 41.48 -12.75 7.10
C LYS A 90 41.80 -13.26 8.53
N GLU A 91 41.86 -14.61 8.66
CA GLU A 91 42.40 -15.42 9.78
C GLU A 91 41.53 -15.43 11.08
N THR A 92 41.26 -16.50 11.84
CA THR A 92 41.82 -17.86 11.99
C THR A 92 40.98 -18.67 13.02
N SER A 93 41.05 -20.00 12.92
CA SER A 93 40.95 -21.01 13.99
C SER A 93 39.58 -21.37 14.60
N ALA A 94 39.00 -22.50 14.17
CA ALA A 94 38.78 -23.73 14.97
C ALA A 94 38.13 -24.83 14.11
#